data_AF-A0A6G7IZ18-F1
#
_entry.id   AF-A0A6G7IZ18-F1
#
_cell.length_a   1.000
_cell.length_b   1.000
_cell.length_c   1.000
_cell.angle_alpha   90.00
_cell.angle_beta   90.00
_cell.angle_gamma   90.00
#
_symmetry.space_group_name_H-M   'P 1'
#
loop_
_entity.id
_entity.type
_entity.pdbx_description
1 polymer ?
#
loop_
_entity_poly.entity_id
_entity_poly.type
_entity_poly.pdbx_seq_one_letter_code
_entity_poly.pdbx_strand_id
1 'polypeptide(L)'
;MSNIVNKLWGFCHTLRHEGVDYADYIEELTYLLFLKIAEERSIEIPEKLNWVSLTTSSDKNLLENYNVILKGLSEQQGILREIFSEPIAKIHNSSSLRKLLNLIDEVNWSNYDLDVLGATFEGLLEKAASESKKGAGQYFTPRPLIRSIVNVMKPNPFETPTFKVSDVACGTAGFITESYEWFKKKHDYQELSKKQKQKLLNETYYGQELVIRPRRLAMMNLYLHGLSPNIELGDTIYEPRPVELVSCILTNPPFGTRGADNIPDRDFKVKTTNKQLNL
;
A
#
# COMPACT_ATOMS: atom_id res chain seq x y z
N MET A 1 12.21 -3.78 15.25
CA MET A 1 11.36 -4.11 14.08
C MET A 1 10.61 -5.44 14.26
N SER A 2 11.29 -6.59 14.42
CA SER A 2 10.61 -7.90 14.56
C SER A 2 9.59 -7.98 15.71
N ASN A 3 9.82 -7.29 16.82
CA ASN A 3 8.92 -7.30 17.97
C ASN A 3 7.56 -6.62 17.68
N ILE A 4 7.54 -5.47 17.02
CA ILE A 4 6.28 -4.75 16.68
C ILE A 4 5.46 -5.56 15.68
N VAL A 5 6.10 -6.03 14.60
CA VAL A 5 5.44 -6.87 13.60
C VAL A 5 4.85 -8.13 14.25
N ASN A 6 5.60 -8.80 15.13
CA ASN A 6 5.11 -9.98 15.84
C ASN A 6 3.96 -9.66 16.80
N LYS A 7 4.03 -8.53 17.51
CA LYS A 7 2.98 -8.10 18.44
C LYS A 7 1.67 -7.81 17.71
N LEU A 8 1.70 -6.99 16.66
CA LEU A 8 0.52 -6.69 15.85
C LEU A 8 0.00 -7.96 15.18
N TRP A 9 0.87 -8.70 14.51
CA TRP A 9 0.48 -9.94 13.83
C TRP A 9 -0.11 -10.99 14.78
N GLY A 10 0.37 -11.08 16.02
CA GLY A 10 -0.16 -11.99 17.02
C GLY A 10 -1.66 -11.81 17.27
N PHE A 11 -2.15 -10.57 17.21
CA PHE A 11 -3.58 -10.27 17.40
C PHE A 11 -4.45 -10.71 16.21
N CYS A 12 -3.86 -10.86 15.03
CA CYS A 12 -4.57 -11.39 13.86
C CYS A 12 -5.19 -12.77 14.14
N HIS A 13 -4.49 -13.64 14.88
CA HIS A 13 -5.01 -14.96 15.23
C HIS A 13 -6.30 -14.89 16.06
N THR A 14 -6.41 -13.91 16.96
CA THR A 14 -7.63 -13.67 17.73
C THR A 14 -8.79 -13.29 16.82
N LEU A 15 -8.58 -12.32 15.93
CA LEU A 15 -9.62 -11.85 15.00
C LEU A 15 -10.01 -12.90 13.95
N ARG A 16 -9.11 -13.83 13.62
CA ARG A 16 -9.42 -14.99 12.78
C ARG A 16 -10.47 -15.92 13.37
N HIS A 17 -10.51 -16.07 14.69
CA HIS A 17 -11.58 -16.84 15.35
C HIS A 17 -12.94 -16.14 15.27
N GLU A 18 -12.95 -14.83 14.99
CA GLU A 18 -14.14 -14.01 14.80
C GLU A 18 -14.54 -13.84 13.32
N GLY A 19 -13.83 -14.52 12.40
CA GLY A 19 -14.14 -14.53 10.97
C GLY A 19 -13.41 -13.49 10.13
N VAL A 20 -12.53 -12.67 10.72
CA VAL A 20 -11.68 -11.72 9.98
C VAL A 20 -10.49 -12.47 9.39
N ASP A 21 -10.35 -12.51 8.07
CA ASP A 21 -9.19 -13.16 7.47
C ASP A 21 -7.90 -12.30 7.56
N TYR A 22 -6.75 -12.86 7.19
CA TYR A 22 -5.46 -12.13 7.24
C TYR A 22 -5.45 -10.86 6.42
N ALA A 23 -6.24 -10.88 5.37
CA ALA A 23 -6.24 -9.96 4.28
C ALA A 23 -7.10 -8.74 4.66
N ASP A 24 -8.26 -8.99 5.25
CA ASP A 24 -9.14 -8.06 5.95
C ASP A 24 -8.47 -7.49 7.21
N TYR A 25 -7.70 -8.30 7.96
CA TYR A 25 -6.97 -7.81 9.13
C TYR A 25 -5.94 -6.72 8.78
N ILE A 26 -5.17 -6.91 7.70
CA ILE A 26 -4.21 -5.90 7.24
C ILE A 26 -4.90 -4.63 6.75
N GLU A 27 -6.07 -4.76 6.14
CA GLU A 27 -6.90 -3.62 5.72
C GLU A 27 -7.37 -2.80 6.94
N GLU A 28 -7.89 -3.45 7.96
CA GLU A 28 -8.28 -2.81 9.23
C GLU A 28 -7.09 -2.15 9.92
N LEU A 29 -5.96 -2.87 9.99
CA LEU A 29 -4.73 -2.35 10.58
C LEU A 29 -4.21 -1.13 9.80
N THR A 30 -4.38 -1.10 8.47
CA THR A 30 -4.01 0.04 7.63
C THR A 30 -4.78 1.30 8.02
N TYR A 31 -6.09 1.21 8.19
CA TYR A 31 -6.91 2.35 8.63
C TYR A 31 -6.49 2.87 10.00
N LEU A 32 -6.33 1.96 10.96
CA LEU A 32 -6.05 2.31 12.35
C LEU A 32 -4.62 2.86 12.51
N LEU A 33 -3.63 2.25 11.87
CA LEU A 33 -2.25 2.75 11.88
C LEU A 33 -2.16 4.13 11.24
N PHE A 34 -2.87 4.37 10.14
CA PHE A 34 -2.89 5.70 9.51
C PHE A 34 -3.41 6.75 10.49
N LEU A 35 -4.56 6.50 11.13
CA LEU A 35 -5.13 7.43 12.12
C LEU A 35 -4.17 7.71 13.27
N LYS A 36 -3.52 6.67 13.82
CA LYS A 36 -2.57 6.81 14.92
C LYS A 36 -1.34 7.62 14.51
N ILE A 37 -0.74 7.29 13.36
CA ILE A 37 0.46 7.99 12.86
C ILE A 37 0.14 9.43 12.52
N ALA A 38 -1.05 9.69 11.96
CA ALA A 38 -1.51 11.05 11.67
C ALA A 38 -1.67 11.88 12.95
N GLU A 39 -2.23 11.30 14.01
CA GLU A 39 -2.32 11.95 15.32
C GLU A 39 -0.94 12.33 15.87
N GLU A 40 -0.03 11.36 15.96
CA GLU A 40 1.29 11.61 16.55
C GLU A 40 2.19 12.54 15.70
N ARG A 41 1.96 12.59 14.39
CA ARG A 41 2.69 13.48 13.47
C ARG A 41 1.96 14.80 13.19
N SER A 42 0.90 15.09 13.93
CA SER A 42 0.11 16.33 13.80
C SER A 42 -0.40 16.59 12.37
N ILE A 43 -0.78 15.51 11.68
CA ILE A 43 -1.46 15.61 10.39
C ILE A 43 -2.90 15.99 10.64
N GLU A 44 -3.36 17.00 9.92
CA GLU A 44 -4.70 17.54 10.08
C GLU A 44 -5.75 16.51 9.63
N ILE A 45 -6.48 15.98 10.60
CA ILE A 45 -7.67 15.15 10.42
C ILE A 45 -8.83 15.85 11.13
N PRO A 46 -10.03 15.94 10.53
CA PRO A 46 -11.18 16.56 11.18
C PRO A 46 -11.40 16.01 12.60
N GLU A 47 -11.70 16.89 13.55
CA GLU A 47 -11.72 16.57 15.00
C GLU A 47 -12.60 15.36 15.36
N LYS A 48 -13.72 15.17 14.66
CA LYS A 48 -14.65 14.05 14.89
C LYS A 48 -14.22 12.75 14.21
N LEU A 49 -13.23 12.81 13.31
CA LEU A 49 -12.79 11.70 12.46
C LEU A 49 -11.40 11.16 12.83
N ASN A 50 -10.79 11.65 13.91
CA ASN A 50 -9.40 11.37 14.26
C ASN A 50 -9.22 10.20 15.23
N TRP A 51 -7.96 9.87 15.55
CA TRP A 51 -7.62 8.80 16.49
C TRP A 51 -8.26 9.00 17.88
N VAL A 52 -8.24 10.23 18.39
CA VAL A 52 -8.75 10.56 19.72
C VAL A 52 -10.27 10.35 19.80
N SER A 53 -11.02 10.74 18.77
CA SER A 53 -12.48 10.51 18.76
C SER A 53 -12.82 9.02 18.73
N LEU A 54 -12.01 8.20 18.06
CA LEU A 54 -12.17 6.74 18.02
C LEU A 54 -11.87 6.10 19.38
N THR A 55 -10.73 6.44 20.00
CA THR A 55 -10.28 5.78 21.23
C THR A 55 -11.10 6.20 22.46
N THR A 56 -11.59 7.44 22.50
CA THR A 56 -12.45 7.96 23.59
C THR A 56 -13.89 7.48 23.53
N SER A 57 -14.32 6.87 22.41
CA SER A 57 -15.67 6.33 22.26
C SER A 57 -15.95 5.20 23.26
N SER A 58 -17.13 5.18 23.86
CA SER A 58 -17.56 4.04 24.70
C SER A 58 -17.70 2.76 23.89
N ASP A 59 -17.51 1.60 24.51
CA ASP A 59 -17.60 0.30 23.82
C ASP A 59 -18.97 0.03 23.16
N LYS A 60 -20.04 0.64 23.69
CA LYS A 60 -21.40 0.55 23.12
C LYS A 60 -21.48 1.20 21.73
N ASN A 61 -20.77 2.31 21.53
CA ASN A 61 -20.85 3.11 20.30
C ASN A 61 -19.58 2.97 19.44
N LEU A 62 -18.59 2.19 19.87
CA LEU A 62 -17.28 2.12 19.23
C LEU A 62 -17.37 1.68 17.77
N LEU A 63 -18.11 0.60 17.47
CA LEU A 63 -18.25 0.10 16.10
C LEU A 63 -18.99 1.10 15.21
N GLU A 64 -20.04 1.74 15.73
CA GLU A 64 -20.78 2.78 15.00
C GLU A 64 -19.88 3.97 14.68
N ASN A 65 -19.15 4.48 15.69
CA ASN A 65 -18.22 5.58 15.48
C ASN A 65 -17.09 5.21 14.52
N TYR A 66 -16.56 3.98 14.60
CA TYR A 66 -15.56 3.51 13.65
C TYR A 66 -16.06 3.57 12.20
N ASN A 67 -17.29 3.12 11.94
CA ASN A 67 -17.91 3.22 10.61
C ASN A 67 -18.12 4.68 10.17
N VAL A 68 -18.56 5.55 11.08
CA VAL A 68 -18.70 7.00 10.81
C VAL A 68 -17.35 7.62 10.43
N ILE A 69 -16.29 7.27 11.15
CA ILE A 69 -14.92 7.75 10.87
C ILE A 69 -14.47 7.28 9.50
N LEU A 70 -14.56 5.98 9.21
CA LEU A 70 -14.15 5.43 7.91
C LEU A 70 -14.89 6.12 6.75
N LYS A 71 -16.22 6.26 6.87
CA LYS A 71 -17.03 6.96 5.87
C LYS A 71 -16.63 8.42 5.74
N GLY A 72 -16.52 9.15 6.84
CA GLY A 72 -16.15 10.57 6.83
C GLY A 72 -14.78 10.83 6.21
N LEU A 73 -13.82 9.93 6.42
CA LEU A 73 -12.49 10.01 5.81
C LEU A 73 -12.50 9.70 4.31
N SER A 74 -13.37 8.78 3.87
CA SER A 74 -13.57 8.47 2.44
C SER A 74 -14.09 9.66 1.63
N GLU A 75 -14.76 10.61 2.30
CA GLU A 75 -15.32 11.84 1.70
C GLU A 75 -14.34 13.02 1.69
N GLN A 76 -13.13 12.85 2.25
CA GLN A 76 -12.08 13.88 2.24
C GLN A 76 -11.35 13.95 0.89
N GLN A 77 -10.24 14.69 0.84
CA GLN A 77 -9.38 14.81 -0.36
C GLN A 77 -7.97 14.27 -0.11
N GLY A 78 -7.20 14.14 -1.19
CA GLY A 78 -5.81 13.70 -1.14
C GLY A 78 -5.67 12.31 -0.52
N ILE A 79 -4.58 12.10 0.23
CA ILE A 79 -4.22 10.79 0.79
C ILE A 79 -5.31 10.17 1.67
N LEU A 80 -6.14 10.99 2.34
CA LEU A 80 -7.28 10.51 3.13
C LEU A 80 -8.29 9.80 2.24
N ARG A 81 -8.70 10.42 1.13
CA ARG A 81 -9.61 9.77 0.18
C ARG A 81 -9.01 8.50 -0.40
N GLU A 82 -7.72 8.54 -0.73
CA GLU A 82 -7.06 7.42 -1.40
C GLU A 82 -6.90 6.19 -0.51
N ILE A 83 -6.59 6.39 0.77
CA ILE A 83 -6.53 5.30 1.76
C ILE A 83 -7.93 4.86 2.16
N PHE A 84 -8.86 5.78 2.38
CA PHE A 84 -10.19 5.44 2.92
C PHE A 84 -11.26 5.24 1.83
N SER A 85 -10.89 5.13 0.55
CA SER A 85 -11.82 4.88 -0.55
C SER A 85 -12.65 3.62 -0.31
N GLU A 86 -13.98 3.72 -0.43
CA GLU A 86 -14.96 2.62 -0.28
C GLU A 86 -14.65 1.68 0.89
N PRO A 87 -14.62 2.19 2.14
CA PRO A 87 -14.17 1.40 3.27
C PRO A 87 -15.28 0.46 3.75
N ILE A 88 -14.89 -0.75 4.14
CA ILE A 88 -15.80 -1.75 4.70
C ILE A 88 -15.19 -2.24 6.00
N ALA A 89 -15.78 -1.87 7.14
CA ALA A 89 -15.34 -2.35 8.44
C ALA A 89 -15.55 -3.88 8.55
N LYS A 90 -14.48 -4.61 8.90
CA LYS A 90 -14.45 -6.06 9.02
C LYS A 90 -14.50 -6.54 10.46
N ILE A 91 -14.14 -5.69 11.41
CA ILE A 91 -14.24 -6.01 12.84
C ILE A 91 -15.66 -5.73 13.33
N HIS A 92 -16.34 -6.77 13.80
CA HIS A 92 -17.74 -6.69 14.26
C HIS A 92 -17.90 -6.82 15.78
N ASN A 93 -16.79 -6.88 16.52
CA ASN A 93 -16.78 -6.99 17.98
C ASN A 93 -16.09 -5.76 18.61
N SER A 94 -16.83 -5.00 19.43
CA SER A 94 -16.29 -3.80 20.10
C SER A 94 -15.10 -4.10 21.01
N SER A 95 -15.10 -5.22 21.74
CA SER A 95 -14.00 -5.60 22.63
C SER A 95 -12.73 -5.91 21.84
N SER A 96 -12.87 -6.58 20.70
CA SER A 96 -11.75 -6.92 19.84
C SER A 96 -11.18 -5.68 19.13
N LEU A 97 -12.03 -4.77 18.66
CA LEU A 97 -11.59 -3.46 18.15
C LEU A 97 -10.87 -2.67 19.24
N ARG A 98 -11.42 -2.60 20.46
CA ARG A 98 -10.79 -1.92 21.61
C ARG A 98 -9.38 -2.46 21.90
N LYS A 99 -9.24 -3.78 21.94
CA LYS A 99 -7.94 -4.43 22.17
C LYS A 99 -6.95 -4.08 21.06
N LEU A 100 -7.38 -4.05 19.80
CA LEU A 100 -6.51 -3.66 18.69
C LEU A 100 -6.09 -2.19 18.79
N LEU A 101 -7.02 -1.28 19.14
CA LEU A 101 -6.71 0.13 19.39
C LEU A 101 -5.64 0.29 20.48
N ASN A 102 -5.83 -0.39 21.61
CA ASN A 102 -4.86 -0.35 22.71
C ASN A 102 -3.49 -0.91 22.30
N LEU A 103 -3.45 -2.02 21.54
CA LEU A 103 -2.19 -2.59 21.05
C LEU A 103 -1.41 -1.64 20.13
N ILE A 104 -2.13 -0.87 19.30
CA ILE A 104 -1.55 0.16 18.43
C ILE A 104 -1.07 1.35 19.27
N ASP A 105 -1.84 1.76 20.27
CA ASP A 105 -1.54 2.92 21.13
C ASP A 105 -0.36 2.67 22.10
N GLU A 106 -0.09 1.41 22.45
CA GLU A 106 1.08 1.01 23.25
C GLU A 106 2.43 1.27 22.54
N VAL A 107 2.41 1.56 21.24
CA VAL A 107 3.60 1.88 20.45
C VAL A 107 3.62 3.38 20.18
N ASN A 108 4.71 4.05 20.54
CA ASN A 108 4.96 5.43 20.10
C ASN A 108 5.55 5.39 18.69
N TRP A 109 4.73 5.67 17.68
CA TRP A 109 5.08 5.58 16.26
C TRP A 109 5.93 6.76 15.78
N SER A 110 5.82 7.93 16.40
CA SER A 110 6.58 9.14 16.11
C SER A 110 8.06 9.03 16.45
N ASN A 111 8.42 8.12 17.37
CA ASN A 111 9.82 7.80 17.69
C ASN A 111 10.53 7.04 16.56
N TYR A 112 9.80 6.51 15.59
CA TYR A 112 10.38 5.81 14.45
C TYR A 112 10.46 6.71 13.23
N ASP A 113 11.61 6.68 12.57
CA ASP A 113 11.76 7.27 11.24
C ASP A 113 10.87 6.54 10.21
N LEU A 114 10.67 7.18 9.06
CA LEU A 114 9.87 6.61 7.97
C LEU A 114 10.43 5.27 7.49
N ASP A 115 11.75 5.09 7.49
CA ASP A 115 12.40 3.86 7.03
C ASP A 115 11.99 2.66 7.91
N VAL A 116 11.96 2.83 9.23
CA VAL A 116 11.51 1.79 10.18
C VAL A 116 10.01 1.54 10.06
N LEU A 117 9.19 2.58 9.85
CA LEU A 117 7.75 2.43 9.67
C LEU A 117 7.41 1.67 8.38
N GLY A 118 8.02 2.07 7.25
CA GLY A 118 7.89 1.41 5.96
C GLY A 118 8.32 -0.06 6.04
N ALA A 119 9.48 -0.34 6.62
CA ALA A 119 9.96 -1.72 6.82
C ALA A 119 9.03 -2.56 7.71
N THR A 120 8.41 -1.95 8.73
CA THR A 120 7.46 -2.62 9.62
C THR A 120 6.19 -3.00 8.87
N PHE A 121 5.64 -2.08 8.07
CA PHE A 121 4.44 -2.33 7.27
C PHE A 121 4.70 -3.36 6.15
N GLU A 122 5.85 -3.29 5.50
CA GLU A 122 6.31 -4.28 4.53
C GLU A 122 6.37 -5.70 5.13
N GLY A 123 6.88 -5.83 6.37
CA GLY A 123 6.87 -7.12 7.07
C GLY A 123 5.47 -7.65 7.38
N LEU A 124 4.49 -6.76 7.62
CA LEU A 124 3.09 -7.14 7.81
C LEU A 124 2.45 -7.60 6.49
N LEU A 125 2.73 -6.90 5.39
CA LEU A 125 2.28 -7.29 4.04
C LEU A 125 2.83 -8.67 3.64
N GLU A 126 4.11 -8.93 3.88
CA GLU A 126 4.76 -10.21 3.58
C GLU A 126 4.14 -11.36 4.39
N LYS A 127 3.87 -11.15 5.68
CA LYS A 127 3.18 -12.15 6.52
C LYS A 127 1.77 -12.43 6.02
N ALA A 128 1.00 -11.40 5.66
CA ALA A 128 -0.34 -11.60 5.13
C ALA A 128 -0.37 -12.31 3.77
N ALA A 129 0.58 -11.99 2.89
CA ALA A 129 0.70 -12.66 1.60
C ALA A 129 1.08 -14.14 1.74
N SER A 130 1.97 -14.47 2.68
CA SER A 130 2.43 -15.85 2.92
C SER A 130 1.40 -16.73 3.64
N GLU A 131 0.61 -16.16 4.55
CA GLU A 131 -0.42 -16.88 5.33
C GLU A 131 -1.77 -16.97 4.61
N SER A 132 -2.00 -16.10 3.61
CA SER A 132 -3.24 -16.13 2.84
C SER A 132 -3.28 -17.34 1.89
N LYS A 133 -4.10 -18.32 2.25
CA LYS A 133 -4.42 -19.48 1.41
C LYS A 133 -5.28 -19.13 0.18
N LYS A 134 -5.81 -17.90 0.09
CA LYS A 134 -6.74 -17.45 -0.96
C LYS A 134 -6.32 -16.10 -1.53
N GLY A 135 -5.75 -16.11 -2.72
CA GLY A 135 -5.70 -14.94 -3.62
C GLY A 135 -4.83 -13.76 -3.21
N ALA A 136 -4.52 -13.49 -1.95
CA ALA A 136 -3.74 -12.30 -1.57
C ALA A 136 -2.31 -12.31 -2.14
N GLY A 137 -1.73 -13.50 -2.37
CA GLY A 137 -0.45 -13.65 -3.07
C GLY A 137 -0.47 -13.14 -4.51
N GLN A 138 -1.64 -12.95 -5.14
CA GLN A 138 -1.73 -12.42 -6.50
C GLN A 138 -1.36 -10.94 -6.60
N TYR A 139 -1.41 -10.20 -5.48
CA TYR A 139 -1.09 -8.78 -5.41
C TYR A 139 0.26 -8.51 -4.73
N PHE A 140 1.01 -9.56 -4.39
CA PHE A 140 2.27 -9.46 -3.67
C PHE A 140 3.40 -10.16 -4.43
N THR A 141 4.52 -9.46 -4.59
CA THR A 141 5.73 -10.03 -5.17
C THR A 141 6.79 -10.20 -4.08
N PRO A 142 7.42 -11.39 -3.94
CA PRO A 142 8.45 -11.62 -2.93
C PRO A 142 9.56 -10.57 -2.98
N ARG A 143 9.87 -9.94 -1.84
CA ARG A 143 10.87 -8.86 -1.78
C ARG A 143 12.27 -9.26 -2.26
N PRO A 144 12.77 -10.50 -2.08
CA PRO A 144 14.02 -10.92 -2.70
C PRO A 144 14.00 -10.84 -4.24
N LEU A 145 12.85 -11.15 -4.87
CA LEU A 145 12.68 -11.06 -6.32
C LEU A 145 12.67 -9.60 -6.78
N ILE A 146 11.88 -8.74 -6.12
CA ILE A 146 11.84 -7.29 -6.42
C ILE A 146 13.24 -6.69 -6.31
N ARG A 147 13.93 -6.94 -5.20
CA ARG A 147 15.32 -6.49 -4.96
C ARG A 147 16.28 -6.92 -6.06
N SER A 148 16.16 -8.16 -6.51
CA SER A 148 17.03 -8.69 -7.56
C SER A 148 16.80 -7.94 -8.87
N ILE A 149 15.54 -7.75 -9.25
CA ILE A 149 15.16 -7.01 -10.48
C ILE A 149 15.64 -5.56 -10.39
N VAL A 150 15.35 -4.86 -9.30
CA VAL A 150 15.76 -3.44 -9.11
C VAL A 150 17.28 -3.30 -9.14
N ASN A 151 18.04 -4.21 -8.55
CA ASN A 151 19.51 -4.17 -8.58
C ASN A 151 20.11 -4.36 -9.98
N VAL A 152 19.42 -5.10 -10.85
CA VAL A 152 19.82 -5.26 -12.26
C VAL A 152 19.43 -4.02 -13.06
N MET A 153 18.20 -3.55 -12.87
CA MET A 153 17.62 -2.45 -13.65
C MET A 153 18.18 -1.07 -13.27
N LYS A 154 18.62 -0.91 -12.01
CA LYS A 154 19.28 0.30 -11.49
C LYS A 154 18.53 1.60 -11.84
N PRO A 155 17.22 1.72 -11.52
CA PRO A 155 16.42 2.85 -11.96
C PRO A 155 16.92 4.15 -11.31
N ASN A 156 17.62 4.99 -12.07
CA ASN A 156 18.17 6.26 -11.58
C ASN A 156 17.30 7.45 -12.05
N PRO A 157 16.48 8.07 -11.16
CA PRO A 157 15.61 9.20 -11.49
C PRO A 157 16.30 10.47 -12.01
N PHE A 158 17.64 10.51 -11.91
CA PHE A 158 18.48 11.62 -12.37
C PHE A 158 19.36 11.25 -13.57
N GLU A 159 19.19 10.06 -14.16
CA GLU A 159 19.85 9.70 -15.41
C GLU A 159 19.41 10.63 -16.56
N THR A 160 18.12 10.99 -16.61
CA THR A 160 17.59 12.00 -17.52
C THR A 160 16.62 12.96 -16.80
N PRO A 161 16.42 14.20 -17.32
CA PRO A 161 15.47 15.13 -16.74
C PRO A 161 14.04 14.56 -16.65
N THR A 162 13.65 13.73 -17.63
CA THR A 162 12.32 13.13 -17.76
C THR A 162 12.27 11.68 -17.28
N PHE A 163 13.27 11.21 -16.52
CA PHE A 163 13.30 9.82 -16.08
C PHE A 163 12.11 9.51 -15.16
N LYS A 164 11.35 8.48 -15.53
CA LYS A 164 10.15 8.04 -14.80
C LYS A 164 10.15 6.52 -14.65
N VAL A 165 9.69 6.04 -13.49
CA VAL A 165 9.50 4.63 -13.17
C VAL A 165 8.01 4.35 -13.04
N SER A 166 7.52 3.28 -13.68
CA SER A 166 6.12 2.85 -13.54
C SER A 166 6.00 1.38 -13.16
N ASP A 167 5.03 1.09 -12.31
CA ASP A 167 4.50 -0.26 -12.11
C ASP A 167 3.03 -0.31 -12.56
N VAL A 168 2.77 -1.01 -13.66
CA VAL A 168 1.46 -1.02 -14.34
C VAL A 168 0.48 -2.06 -13.77
N ALA A 169 0.87 -2.78 -12.73
CA ALA A 169 0.03 -3.70 -11.97
C ALA A 169 0.54 -3.72 -10.52
N CYS A 170 0.45 -2.56 -9.85
CA CYS A 170 1.36 -2.26 -8.76
C CYS A 170 1.09 -3.03 -7.46
N GLY A 171 -0.09 -3.62 -7.28
CA GLY A 171 -0.43 -4.37 -6.07
C GLY A 171 -0.22 -3.49 -4.84
N THR A 172 0.71 -3.90 -3.95
CA THR A 172 1.09 -3.12 -2.76
C THR A 172 2.23 -2.11 -2.99
N ALA A 173 2.53 -1.76 -4.26
CA ALA A 173 3.60 -0.85 -4.69
C ALA A 173 5.04 -1.29 -4.36
N GLY A 174 5.30 -2.61 -4.26
CA GLY A 174 6.61 -3.13 -3.86
C GLY A 174 7.77 -2.77 -4.79
N PHE A 175 7.55 -2.70 -6.12
CA PHE A 175 8.60 -2.26 -7.04
C PHE A 175 8.92 -0.77 -6.90
N ILE A 176 7.92 0.05 -6.58
CA ILE A 176 8.08 1.49 -6.40
C ILE A 176 8.86 1.78 -5.11
N THR A 177 8.46 1.17 -3.99
CA THR A 177 9.16 1.34 -2.70
C THR A 177 10.60 0.85 -2.78
N GLU A 178 10.84 -0.33 -3.38
CA GLU A 178 12.21 -0.84 -3.55
C GLU A 178 13.06 0.01 -4.50
N SER A 179 12.47 0.58 -5.56
CA SER A 179 13.21 1.48 -6.45
C SER A 179 13.68 2.74 -5.72
N TYR A 180 12.81 3.30 -4.87
CA TYR A 180 13.15 4.45 -4.03
C TYR A 180 14.22 4.12 -3.00
N GLU A 181 14.09 3.00 -2.28
CA GLU A 181 15.08 2.57 -1.29
C GLU A 181 16.42 2.21 -1.92
N TRP A 182 16.41 1.56 -3.09
CA TRP A 182 17.62 1.30 -3.87
C TRP A 182 18.33 2.61 -4.23
N PHE A 183 17.57 3.60 -4.73
CA PHE A 183 18.13 4.90 -5.09
C PHE A 183 18.74 5.60 -3.87
N LYS A 184 18.00 5.67 -2.74
CA LYS A 184 18.49 6.24 -1.47
C LYS A 184 19.77 5.59 -0.97
N LYS A 185 19.91 4.27 -1.15
CA LYS A 185 21.08 3.50 -0.70
C LYS A 185 22.29 3.65 -1.61
N LYS A 186 22.09 3.87 -2.91
CA LYS A 186 23.16 3.92 -3.93
C LYS A 186 23.65 5.33 -4.21
N HIS A 187 22.91 6.35 -3.81
CA HIS A 187 23.22 7.75 -4.07
C HIS A 187 23.14 8.56 -2.79
N ASP A 188 23.85 9.68 -2.74
CA ASP A 188 23.87 10.59 -1.60
C ASP A 188 22.54 11.37 -1.49
N TYR A 189 21.49 10.69 -1.01
CA TYR A 189 20.15 11.26 -0.85
C TYR A 189 20.17 12.55 -0.02
N GLN A 190 21.08 12.64 0.95
CA GLN A 190 21.23 13.83 1.79
C GLN A 190 21.75 15.04 1.02
N GLU A 191 22.58 14.82 0.00
CA GLU A 191 23.16 15.87 -0.85
C GLU A 191 22.18 16.38 -1.91
N LEU A 192 21.06 15.70 -2.13
CA LEU A 192 20.04 16.18 -3.06
C LEU A 192 19.48 17.53 -2.59
N SER A 193 19.42 18.47 -3.52
CA SER A 193 18.72 19.75 -3.33
C SER A 193 17.25 19.52 -3.01
N LYS A 194 16.60 20.51 -2.38
CA LYS A 194 15.15 20.48 -2.09
C LYS A 194 14.32 20.17 -3.35
N LYS A 195 14.69 20.74 -4.50
CA LYS A 195 14.02 20.51 -5.79
C LYS A 195 14.19 19.06 -6.27
N GLN A 196 15.38 18.48 -6.14
CA GLN A 196 15.63 17.09 -6.50
C GLN A 196 14.85 16.13 -5.59
N LYS A 197 14.79 16.40 -4.28
CA LYS A 197 13.98 15.63 -3.34
C LYS A 197 12.50 15.71 -3.72
N GLN A 198 11.97 16.89 -4.02
CA GLN A 198 10.57 17.05 -4.47
C GLN A 198 10.28 16.25 -5.75
N LYS A 199 11.15 16.34 -6.78
CA LYS A 199 11.02 15.54 -8.01
C LYS A 199 10.99 14.04 -7.69
N LEU A 200 11.91 13.59 -6.83
CA LEU A 200 12.02 12.18 -6.45
C LEU A 200 10.75 11.66 -5.75
N LEU A 201 10.19 12.46 -4.83
CA LEU A 201 9.05 12.04 -4.01
C LEU A 201 7.71 12.12 -4.75
N ASN A 202 7.56 13.06 -5.70
CA ASN A 202 6.25 13.42 -6.27
C ASN A 202 6.14 13.22 -7.80
N GLU A 203 7.27 13.22 -8.53
CA GLU A 203 7.26 13.31 -10.01
C GLU A 203 7.99 12.14 -10.70
N THR A 204 8.50 11.19 -9.93
CA THR A 204 9.35 10.10 -10.46
C THR A 204 8.60 8.79 -10.61
N TYR A 205 7.74 8.45 -9.64
CA TYR A 205 7.13 7.14 -9.51
C TYR A 205 5.65 7.18 -9.85
N TYR A 206 5.22 6.19 -10.61
CA TYR A 206 3.86 6.05 -11.08
C TYR A 206 3.39 4.61 -10.95
N GLY A 207 2.09 4.41 -10.83
CA GLY A 207 1.52 3.08 -10.92
C GLY A 207 0.04 3.07 -11.21
N GLN A 208 -0.47 1.88 -11.46
CA GLN A 208 -1.89 1.64 -11.65
C GLN A 208 -2.25 0.28 -11.04
N GLU A 209 -3.42 0.23 -10.40
CA GLU A 209 -3.96 -0.97 -9.78
C GLU A 209 -5.46 -1.02 -10.04
N LEU A 210 -5.96 -2.20 -10.40
CA LEU A 210 -7.36 -2.41 -10.75
C LEU A 210 -8.25 -2.45 -9.50
N VAL A 211 -7.75 -3.05 -8.42
CA VAL A 211 -8.56 -3.35 -7.24
C VAL A 211 -8.31 -2.35 -6.12
N ILE A 212 -9.40 -1.79 -5.57
CA ILE A 212 -9.38 -0.76 -4.52
C ILE A 212 -8.51 -1.16 -3.32
N ARG A 213 -8.66 -2.41 -2.86
CA ARG A 213 -8.00 -2.86 -1.64
C ARG A 213 -6.46 -2.95 -1.77
N PRO A 214 -5.86 -3.65 -2.76
CA PRO A 214 -4.42 -3.59 -3.00
C PRO A 214 -3.92 -2.16 -3.19
N ARG A 215 -4.65 -1.33 -3.94
CA ARG A 215 -4.32 0.09 -4.12
C ARG A 215 -4.26 0.84 -2.79
N ARG A 216 -5.22 0.63 -1.88
CA ARG A 216 -5.19 1.21 -0.54
C ARG A 216 -3.92 0.81 0.22
N LEU A 217 -3.54 -0.47 0.16
CA LEU A 217 -2.31 -0.96 0.78
C LEU A 217 -1.08 -0.31 0.15
N ALA A 218 -1.06 -0.13 -1.17
CA ALA A 218 -0.03 0.65 -1.85
C ALA A 218 0.03 2.10 -1.35
N MET A 219 -1.10 2.80 -1.26
CA MET A 219 -1.14 4.19 -0.79
C MET A 219 -0.59 4.33 0.63
N MET A 220 -0.98 3.43 1.54
CA MET A 220 -0.42 3.38 2.89
C MET A 220 1.08 3.08 2.87
N ASN A 221 1.50 2.09 2.08
CA ASN A 221 2.89 1.68 2.01
C ASN A 221 3.79 2.83 1.52
N LEU A 222 3.38 3.51 0.46
CA LEU A 222 4.08 4.66 -0.12
C LEU A 222 4.14 5.82 0.87
N TYR A 223 3.03 6.12 1.54
CA TYR A 223 2.97 7.14 2.57
C TYR A 223 3.97 6.86 3.71
N LEU A 224 4.08 5.61 4.17
CA LEU A 224 5.04 5.22 5.21
C LEU A 224 6.50 5.26 4.75
N HIS A 225 6.76 5.19 3.44
CA HIS A 225 8.08 5.43 2.85
C HIS A 225 8.33 6.93 2.54
N GLY A 226 7.38 7.81 2.86
CA GLY A 226 7.47 9.24 2.57
C GLY A 226 7.29 9.60 1.09
N LEU A 227 6.77 8.68 0.29
CA LEU A 227 6.50 8.87 -1.13
C LEU A 227 5.05 9.37 -1.33
N SER A 228 4.87 10.26 -2.31
CA SER A 228 3.55 10.72 -2.77
C SER A 228 3.43 10.51 -4.29
N PRO A 229 3.47 9.24 -4.77
CA PRO A 229 3.46 8.97 -6.20
C PRO A 229 2.03 8.99 -6.76
N ASN A 230 1.94 9.01 -8.09
CA ASN A 230 0.66 8.97 -8.79
C ASN A 230 0.23 7.50 -9.00
N ILE A 231 -0.63 6.98 -8.12
CA ILE A 231 -1.21 5.63 -8.23
C ILE A 231 -2.67 5.72 -8.65
N GLU A 232 -2.95 5.37 -9.89
CA GLU A 232 -4.30 5.38 -10.45
C GLU A 232 -5.07 4.11 -10.07
N LEU A 233 -6.36 4.27 -9.79
CA LEU A 233 -7.30 3.15 -9.71
C LEU A 233 -7.90 2.95 -11.10
N GLY A 234 -7.73 1.78 -11.70
CA GLY A 234 -8.36 1.47 -12.98
C GLY A 234 -7.69 0.33 -13.72
N ASP A 235 -8.32 -0.09 -14.81
CA ASP A 235 -7.80 -1.15 -15.66
C ASP A 235 -6.69 -0.62 -16.58
N THR A 236 -5.45 -1.06 -16.39
CA THR A 236 -4.32 -0.61 -17.22
C THR A 236 -4.48 -0.96 -18.72
N ILE A 237 -5.19 -2.03 -19.05
CA ILE A 237 -5.39 -2.47 -20.44
C ILE A 237 -6.45 -1.62 -21.13
N TYR A 238 -7.57 -1.37 -20.47
CA TYR A 238 -8.72 -0.66 -21.07
C TYR A 238 -8.74 0.84 -20.79
N GLU A 239 -8.15 1.24 -19.67
CA GLU A 239 -8.10 2.62 -19.17
C GLU A 239 -6.64 2.98 -18.85
N PRO A 240 -5.72 2.88 -19.84
CA PRO A 240 -4.33 3.23 -19.59
C PRO A 240 -4.22 4.70 -19.22
N ARG A 241 -3.31 5.01 -18.29
CA ARG A 241 -2.99 6.41 -17.95
C ARG A 241 -2.68 7.20 -19.21
N PRO A 242 -3.23 8.41 -19.38
CA PRO A 242 -3.07 9.20 -20.59
C PRO A 242 -1.58 9.50 -20.84
N VAL A 243 -1.03 8.77 -21.81
CA VAL A 243 0.28 8.87 -22.47
C VAL A 243 1.33 9.69 -21.71
N GLU A 244 2.00 9.03 -20.76
CA GLU A 244 3.38 9.39 -20.41
C GLU A 244 4.27 8.19 -20.74
N LEU A 245 5.14 8.35 -21.74
CA LEU A 245 6.25 7.41 -21.93
C LEU A 245 7.10 7.45 -20.66
N VAL A 246 7.34 6.27 -20.09
CA VAL A 246 8.17 6.10 -18.90
C VAL A 246 9.51 5.48 -19.28
N SER A 247 10.54 5.77 -18.49
CA SER A 247 11.91 5.34 -18.78
C SER A 247 12.18 3.92 -18.30
N CYS A 248 11.50 3.48 -17.23
CA CYS A 248 11.65 2.16 -16.66
C CYS A 248 10.29 1.61 -16.21
N ILE A 249 9.98 0.37 -16.62
CA ILE A 249 8.80 -0.36 -16.15
C ILE A 249 9.28 -1.52 -15.31
N LEU A 250 8.80 -1.59 -14.08
CA LEU A 250 9.08 -2.67 -13.13
C LEU A 250 7.74 -3.16 -12.60
N THR A 251 7.35 -4.37 -13.00
CA THR A 251 5.99 -4.86 -12.72
C THR A 251 5.97 -6.39 -12.64
N ASN A 252 5.01 -6.92 -11.89
CA ASN A 252 4.67 -8.34 -11.87
C ASN A 252 3.17 -8.47 -12.19
N PRO A 253 2.79 -8.55 -13.47
CA PRO A 253 1.39 -8.59 -13.88
C PRO A 253 0.69 -9.86 -13.38
N PRO A 254 -0.65 -9.86 -13.25
CA PRO A 254 -1.39 -11.05 -12.85
C PRO A 254 -1.18 -12.20 -13.85
N PHE A 255 -0.94 -13.41 -13.34
CA PHE A 255 -0.71 -14.60 -14.19
C PHE A 255 -2.00 -15.27 -14.70
N GLY A 256 -3.14 -14.99 -14.04
CA GLY A 256 -4.42 -15.59 -14.37
C GLY A 256 -5.20 -14.81 -15.43
N THR A 257 -6.16 -15.48 -16.07
CA THR A 257 -7.03 -14.89 -17.12
C THR A 257 -8.40 -14.44 -16.59
N ARG A 258 -8.70 -14.68 -15.31
CA ARG A 258 -9.99 -14.32 -14.71
C ARG A 258 -9.98 -12.82 -14.35
N GLY A 259 -10.80 -12.04 -15.05
CA GLY A 259 -10.96 -10.60 -14.83
C GLY A 259 -10.97 -9.77 -16.12
N ALA A 260 -10.51 -10.34 -17.24
CA ALA A 260 -10.64 -9.71 -18.55
C ALA A 260 -11.95 -10.20 -19.21
N ASP A 261 -13.00 -9.37 -19.19
CA ASP A 261 -14.26 -9.67 -19.87
C ASP A 261 -14.10 -9.72 -21.40
N ASN A 262 -13.04 -9.11 -21.92
CA ASN A 262 -12.66 -9.15 -23.32
C ASN A 262 -11.21 -9.62 -23.46
N ILE A 263 -10.90 -10.37 -24.51
CA ILE A 263 -9.50 -10.58 -24.90
C ILE A 263 -9.10 -9.30 -25.62
N PRO A 264 -8.12 -8.52 -25.14
CA PRO A 264 -7.68 -7.32 -25.85
C PRO A 264 -7.22 -7.72 -27.26
N ASP A 265 -7.55 -6.90 -28.27
CA ASP A 265 -7.04 -7.13 -29.62
C ASP A 265 -5.51 -7.06 -29.56
N ARG A 266 -4.86 -8.11 -30.07
CA ARG A 266 -3.41 -8.27 -29.96
C ARG A 266 -2.79 -8.00 -31.31
N ASP A 267 -2.22 -6.82 -31.45
CA ASP A 267 -1.49 -6.36 -32.63
C ASP A 267 -0.15 -7.12 -32.80
N PHE A 268 0.31 -7.79 -31.73
CA PHE A 268 1.53 -8.57 -31.68
C PHE A 268 1.24 -10.03 -31.28
N LYS A 269 1.20 -10.92 -32.29
CA LYS A 269 0.99 -12.37 -32.10
C LYS A 269 2.29 -13.12 -32.32
N VAL A 270 2.77 -13.81 -31.28
CA VAL A 270 3.94 -14.70 -31.38
C VAL A 270 3.48 -16.14 -31.28
N LYS A 271 3.84 -16.97 -32.27
CA LYS A 271 3.63 -18.41 -32.17
C LYS A 271 4.48 -18.98 -31.04
N THR A 272 3.84 -19.57 -30.05
CA THR A 272 4.51 -20.22 -28.92
C THR A 272 3.91 -21.59 -28.68
N THR A 273 4.69 -22.52 -28.13
CA THR A 273 4.19 -23.82 -27.66
C THR A 273 3.59 -23.72 -26.25
N ASN A 274 3.77 -22.58 -25.58
CA ASN A 274 3.20 -22.33 -24.25
C ASN A 274 1.71 -21.97 -24.37
N LYS A 275 0.85 -22.90 -23.93
CA LYS A 275 -0.61 -22.77 -23.99
C LYS A 275 -1.16 -21.57 -23.19
N GLN A 276 -0.42 -21.03 -22.22
CA GLN A 276 -0.85 -19.85 -21.45
C GLN A 276 -0.76 -18.55 -22.26
N LEU A 277 0.05 -18.53 -23.31
CA LEU A 277 0.28 -17.36 -24.15
C LEU A 277 -0.52 -17.40 -25.46
N ASN A 278 -1.01 -18.59 -25.86
CA ASN A 278 -1.91 -18.80 -27.01
C ASN A 278 -3.39 -18.71 -26.62
N LEU A 279 -3.81 -17.57 -26.07
CA LEU A 279 -5.22 -17.20 -25.94
C LEU A 279 -5.51 -15.99 -26.81
#